data_AF-A0A109DNK0-F1
#
_entry.id   AF-A0A109DNK0-F1
#
_cell.length_a   1.000
_cell.length_b   1.000
_cell.length_c   1.000
_cell.angle_alpha   90.00
_cell.angle_beta   90.00
_cell.angle_gamma   90.00
#
_symmetry.space_group_name_H-M   'P 1'
#
loop_
_entity.id
_entity.type
_entity.pdbx_description
1 polymer ?
#
loop_
_entity_poly.entity_id
_entity_poly.type
_entity_poly.pdbx_seq_one_letter_code
_entity_poly.pdbx_strand_id
1 'polypeptide(L)'
;MNTPAGQWLLREIIAKIQNKHYSRCDVAFDIYNDSEIQYYQVWRWGMTKKFFYGKNGELQTVYFGARSSERQIRLYNKKIEQEQRHGRIVNVDSLWRLEMQLRGSKIENYVQEVREMLENFYLPDWDHEENLNRQMMIYALVHNPEFYSKASRASKQRYRKMIYEAKKSNRVSKILAKEFVNQFDILEGTLQKMMQRYHARNVEVKEIERDKEPVEYSQELIFRVKKYREIGKSTREIASTLGILVENVEEILELKNRNFDN
;
A
#
# COMPACT_ATOMS: atom_id res chain seq x y z
N MET A 1 19.74 3.09 19.65
CA MET A 1 19.00 3.43 20.89
C MET A 1 19.68 3.02 22.19
N ASN A 2 20.69 2.13 22.17
CA ASN A 2 21.46 1.80 23.40
C ASN A 2 22.54 2.82 23.75
N THR A 3 22.70 3.84 22.91
CA THR A 3 23.53 5.02 23.14
C THR A 3 22.95 5.88 24.28
N PRO A 4 23.78 6.60 25.05
CA PRO A 4 23.32 7.52 26.10
C PRO A 4 22.24 8.51 25.63
N ALA A 5 22.42 9.15 24.46
CA ALA A 5 21.42 10.05 23.88
C ALA A 5 20.08 9.38 23.56
N GLY A 6 20.12 8.12 23.10
CA GLY A 6 18.94 7.32 22.83
C GLY A 6 18.19 6.92 24.11
N GLN A 7 18.91 6.59 25.18
CA GLN A 7 18.34 6.32 26.50
C GLN A 7 17.72 7.58 27.11
N TRP A 8 18.38 8.74 26.99
CA TRP A 8 17.83 10.02 27.40
C TRP A 8 16.53 10.35 26.67
N LEU A 9 16.49 10.24 25.33
CA LEU A 9 15.28 10.47 24.55
C LEU A 9 14.13 9.56 24.98
N LEU A 10 14.41 8.27 25.22
CA LEU A 10 13.41 7.29 25.64
C LEU A 10 12.86 7.60 27.03
N ARG A 11 13.73 7.83 28.02
CA ARG A 11 13.37 7.94 29.44
C ARG A 11 12.88 9.33 29.81
N GLU A 12 13.53 10.36 29.30
CA GLU A 12 13.29 11.74 29.75
C GLU A 12 12.26 12.47 28.90
N ILE A 13 12.14 12.13 27.62
CA ILE A 13 11.16 12.76 26.72
C ILE A 13 10.01 11.79 26.46
N ILE A 14 10.26 10.69 25.76
CA ILE A 14 9.19 9.83 25.26
C ILE A 14 8.36 9.29 26.42
N ALA A 15 8.97 8.73 27.48
CA ALA A 15 8.21 8.16 28.59
C ALA A 15 7.26 9.17 29.24
N LYS A 16 7.65 10.45 29.35
CA LYS A 16 6.87 11.52 30.00
C LYS A 16 5.74 12.08 29.14
N ILE A 17 5.70 11.79 27.83
CA ILE A 17 4.57 12.18 26.98
C ILE A 17 3.32 11.40 27.40
N GLN A 18 2.23 12.12 27.68
CA GLN A 18 0.92 11.53 27.97
C GLN A 18 0.11 11.32 26.68
N ASN A 19 -0.85 10.39 26.70
CA ASN A 19 -1.76 10.11 25.57
C ASN A 19 -1.04 9.86 24.24
N LYS A 20 0.04 9.07 24.31
CA LYS A 20 0.84 8.70 23.15
C LYS A 20 -0.05 7.98 22.14
N HIS A 21 0.13 8.33 20.88
CA HIS A 21 -0.47 7.68 19.73
C HIS A 21 0.37 8.03 18.50
N TYR A 22 0.26 7.24 17.42
CA TYR A 22 0.85 7.64 16.16
C TYR A 22 0.04 8.76 15.52
N SER A 23 0.70 9.88 15.24
CA SER A 23 0.09 11.00 14.50
C SER A 23 0.16 10.81 12.99
N ARG A 24 0.99 9.87 12.51
CA ARG A 24 1.19 9.56 11.10
C ARG A 24 1.62 8.11 10.89
N CYS A 25 1.11 7.49 9.83
CA CYS A 25 1.54 6.18 9.33
C CYS A 25 1.68 6.26 7.81
N ASP A 26 2.81 5.83 7.25
CA ASP A 26 3.01 5.78 5.81
C ASP A 26 3.18 4.32 5.38
N VAL A 27 2.28 3.80 4.53
CA VAL A 27 2.39 2.47 3.91
C VAL A 27 2.98 2.64 2.52
N ALA A 28 4.03 1.89 2.19
CA ALA A 28 4.75 2.04 0.92
C ALA A 28 4.92 0.70 0.21
N PHE A 29 4.77 0.72 -1.11
CA PHE A 29 5.02 -0.38 -2.03
C PHE A 29 6.09 0.04 -3.03
N ASP A 30 7.22 -0.67 -3.04
CA ASP A 30 8.23 -0.51 -4.08
C ASP A 30 7.92 -1.46 -5.25
N ILE A 31 7.91 -0.89 -6.45
CA ILE A 31 7.54 -1.55 -7.70
C ILE A 31 8.77 -1.48 -8.60
N TYR A 32 9.35 -2.65 -8.85
CA TYR A 32 10.58 -2.80 -9.61
C TYR A 32 10.26 -3.25 -11.04
N ASN A 33 11.00 -2.71 -12.01
CA ASN A 33 11.04 -3.16 -13.40
C ASN A 33 9.66 -3.29 -14.08
N ASP A 34 8.73 -2.41 -13.71
CA ASP A 34 7.44 -2.25 -14.39
C ASP A 34 7.48 -0.96 -15.23
N SER A 35 7.27 -1.07 -16.53
CA SER A 35 7.32 0.06 -17.48
C SER A 35 5.99 0.80 -17.59
N GLU A 36 4.88 0.15 -17.22
CA GLU A 36 3.53 0.69 -17.35
C GLU A 36 3.06 1.40 -16.08
N ILE A 37 3.74 1.18 -14.95
CA ILE A 37 3.37 1.74 -13.65
C ILE A 37 3.15 3.25 -13.67
N GLN A 38 3.90 3.98 -14.49
CA GLN A 38 3.74 5.43 -14.65
C GLN A 38 2.35 5.85 -15.18
N TYR A 39 1.62 4.95 -15.83
CA TYR A 39 0.27 5.19 -16.34
C TYR A 39 -0.83 4.77 -15.36
N TYR A 40 -0.49 4.02 -14.31
CA TYR A 40 -1.45 3.69 -13.25
C TYR A 40 -1.83 4.95 -12.45
N GLN A 41 -3.11 5.06 -12.12
CA GLN A 41 -3.60 6.16 -11.30
C GLN A 41 -4.62 5.66 -10.27
N VAL A 42 -4.81 6.46 -9.22
CA VAL A 42 -5.98 6.31 -8.34
C VAL A 42 -7.18 6.98 -9.00
N TRP A 43 -8.11 6.18 -9.51
CA TRP A 43 -9.33 6.63 -10.17
C TRP A 43 -10.49 6.75 -9.19
N ARG A 44 -10.33 7.69 -8.24
CA ARG A 44 -11.38 8.08 -7.30
C ARG A 44 -11.83 9.51 -7.58
N TRP A 45 -13.13 9.70 -7.79
CA TRP A 45 -13.70 11.01 -8.05
C TRP A 45 -13.75 11.88 -6.79
N GLY A 46 -13.61 13.20 -6.96
CA GLY A 46 -13.57 14.15 -5.84
C GLY A 46 -12.20 14.29 -5.16
N MET A 47 -11.18 13.59 -5.65
CA MET A 47 -9.81 13.72 -5.18
C MET A 47 -8.98 14.60 -6.13
N THR A 48 -8.25 15.57 -5.57
CA THR A 48 -7.31 16.39 -6.34
C THR A 48 -6.13 15.55 -6.80
N LYS A 49 -5.70 15.72 -8.05
CA LYS A 49 -4.48 15.13 -8.60
C LYS A 49 -3.47 16.23 -8.95
N LYS A 50 -2.20 16.05 -8.61
CA LYS A 50 -1.10 16.94 -9.01
C LYS A 50 0.00 16.10 -9.66
N PHE A 51 0.31 16.40 -10.91
CA PHE A 51 1.33 15.71 -11.70
C PHE A 51 2.59 16.59 -11.75
N PHE A 52 3.75 15.97 -11.57
CA PHE A 52 5.06 16.61 -11.64
C PHE A 52 5.87 15.90 -12.72
N TYR A 53 6.24 16.65 -13.74
CA TYR A 53 7.01 16.16 -14.88
C TYR A 53 8.47 16.65 -14.77
N GLY A 54 9.39 15.81 -15.24
CA GLY A 54 10.80 16.15 -15.34
C GLY A 54 11.09 17.11 -16.50
N LYS A 55 12.35 17.53 -16.61
CA LYS A 55 12.80 18.41 -17.71
C LYS A 55 12.63 17.77 -19.10
N ASN A 56 12.65 16.44 -19.18
CA ASN A 56 12.44 15.66 -20.40
C ASN A 56 10.95 15.40 -20.71
N GLY A 57 10.02 15.93 -19.89
CA GLY A 57 8.59 15.71 -20.06
C GLY A 57 8.07 14.39 -19.49
N GLU A 58 8.92 13.54 -18.92
CA GLU A 58 8.50 12.29 -18.30
C GLU A 58 7.84 12.54 -16.94
N LEU A 59 6.83 11.73 -16.62
CA LEU A 59 6.20 11.79 -15.32
C LEU A 59 7.20 11.36 -14.23
N GLN A 60 7.38 12.17 -13.19
CA GLN A 60 8.24 11.84 -12.06
C GLN A 60 7.46 11.56 -10.79
N THR A 61 6.36 12.28 -10.57
CA THR A 61 5.57 12.15 -9.34
C THR A 61 4.11 12.53 -9.58
N VAL A 62 3.21 11.80 -8.95
CA VAL A 62 1.78 12.13 -8.86
C VAL A 62 1.36 12.13 -7.40
N TYR A 63 0.70 13.20 -6.98
CA TYR A 63 0.02 13.26 -5.69
C TYR A 63 -1.49 13.16 -5.90
N PHE A 64 -2.11 12.25 -5.16
CA PHE A 64 -3.56 12.10 -5.05
C PHE A 64 -3.99 12.55 -3.65
N GLY A 65 -4.76 13.64 -3.58
CA GLY A 65 -5.17 14.29 -2.33
C GLY A 65 -4.19 15.37 -1.84
N ALA A 66 -4.69 16.21 -0.91
CA ALA A 66 -3.91 17.30 -0.32
C ALA A 66 -2.94 16.77 0.75
N ARG A 67 -1.76 17.39 0.87
CA ARG A 67 -0.73 16.98 1.85
C ARG A 67 -1.20 17.06 3.31
N SER A 68 -2.07 18.01 3.60
CA SER A 68 -2.66 18.26 4.92
C SER A 68 -3.83 17.34 5.26
N SER A 69 -4.35 16.57 4.30
CA SER A 69 -5.49 15.68 4.55
C SER A 69 -5.09 14.47 5.40
N GLU A 70 -6.10 13.82 5.98
CA GLU A 70 -5.90 12.57 6.73
C GLU A 70 -5.35 11.44 5.86
N ARG A 71 -5.51 11.52 4.53
CA ARG A 71 -4.96 10.55 3.58
C ARG A 71 -4.43 11.21 2.32
N GLN A 72 -3.14 11.01 2.04
CA GLN A 72 -2.53 11.37 0.76
C GLN A 72 -1.84 10.16 0.15
N ILE A 73 -2.05 9.94 -1.15
CA ILE A 73 -1.37 8.87 -1.90
C ILE A 73 -0.36 9.52 -2.86
N ARG A 74 0.81 8.91 -3.01
CA ARG A 74 1.89 9.34 -3.89
C ARG A 74 2.32 8.19 -4.78
N LEU A 75 2.45 8.42 -6.06
CA LEU A 75 3.16 7.52 -6.98
C LEU A 75 4.35 8.29 -7.54
N TYR A 76 5.57 7.82 -7.33
CA TYR A 76 6.76 8.55 -7.77
C TYR A 76 7.90 7.64 -8.16
N ASN A 77 8.74 8.12 -9.09
CA ASN A 77 9.95 7.44 -9.49
C ASN A 77 10.98 7.55 -8.36
N LYS A 78 11.08 6.46 -7.59
CA LYS A 78 11.91 6.37 -6.39
C LYS A 78 13.39 6.23 -6.76
N LYS A 79 13.73 5.74 -7.95
CA LYS A 79 15.11 5.74 -8.48
C LYS A 79 15.63 7.16 -8.62
N ILE A 80 14.90 8.00 -9.38
CA ILE A 80 15.26 9.41 -9.61
C ILE A 80 15.34 10.17 -8.28
N GLU A 81 14.38 9.93 -7.37
CA GLU A 81 14.39 10.60 -6.06
C GLU A 81 15.62 10.23 -5.21
N GLN A 82 16.07 8.97 -5.25
CA GLN A 82 17.27 8.53 -4.53
C GLN A 82 18.56 9.07 -5.16
N GLU A 83 18.66 9.06 -6.49
CA GLU A 83 19.79 9.60 -7.22
C GLU A 83 19.97 11.10 -6.91
N GLN A 84 18.88 11.86 -6.91
CA GLN A 84 18.90 13.29 -6.59
C GLN A 84 19.28 13.59 -5.13
N ARG A 85 18.85 12.75 -4.17
CA ARG A 85 19.08 12.99 -2.74
C ARG A 85 20.40 12.46 -2.21
N HIS A 86 20.83 11.32 -2.71
CA HIS A 86 21.92 10.54 -2.11
C HIS A 86 23.06 10.27 -3.08
N GLY A 87 22.92 10.61 -4.37
CA GLY A 87 23.93 10.33 -5.40
C GLY A 87 24.17 8.83 -5.62
N ARG A 88 23.29 7.96 -5.11
CA ARG A 88 23.42 6.50 -5.22
C ARG A 88 22.68 6.01 -6.45
N ILE A 89 23.38 5.25 -7.29
CA ILE A 89 22.79 4.57 -8.44
C ILE A 89 22.21 3.25 -7.96
N VAL A 90 20.91 3.06 -8.15
CA VAL A 90 20.25 1.76 -7.92
C VAL A 90 20.30 0.98 -9.24
N ASN A 91 20.90 -0.21 -9.23
CA ASN A 91 21.03 -1.06 -10.41
C ASN A 91 19.72 -1.83 -10.72
N VAL A 92 18.68 -1.08 -11.09
CA VAL A 92 17.37 -1.59 -11.54
C VAL A 92 16.89 -0.73 -12.70
N ASP A 93 16.15 -1.29 -13.64
CA ASP A 93 15.71 -0.56 -14.83
C ASP A 93 14.70 0.52 -14.47
N SER A 94 13.67 0.14 -13.69
CA SER A 94 12.71 1.07 -13.12
C SER A 94 12.47 0.79 -11.64
N LEU A 95 12.26 1.84 -10.85
CA LEU A 95 11.83 1.74 -9.46
C LEU A 95 10.87 2.87 -9.13
N TRP A 96 9.61 2.50 -8.97
CA TRP A 96 8.52 3.37 -8.57
C TRP A 96 8.04 3.02 -7.18
N ARG A 97 7.56 4.01 -6.43
CA ARG A 97 6.94 3.79 -5.13
C ARG A 97 5.52 4.31 -5.12
N LEU A 98 4.58 3.43 -4.75
CA LEU A 98 3.23 3.80 -4.35
C LEU A 98 3.19 3.93 -2.83
N GLU A 99 2.91 5.12 -2.32
CA GLU A 99 2.99 5.45 -0.90
C GLU A 99 1.69 6.10 -0.42
N MET A 100 1.10 5.57 0.65
CA MET A 100 -0.07 6.12 1.30
C MET A 100 0.29 6.65 2.67
N GLN A 101 0.23 7.97 2.81
CA GLN A 101 0.34 8.66 4.08
C GLN A 101 -1.03 8.76 4.74
N LEU A 102 -1.13 8.32 5.98
CA LEU A 102 -2.30 8.39 6.85
C LEU A 102 -2.01 9.25 8.08
N ARG A 103 -3.02 9.97 8.54
CA ARG A 103 -3.00 10.81 9.75
C ARG A 103 -4.32 10.67 10.51
N GLY A 104 -4.30 11.06 11.78
CA GLY A 104 -5.50 11.12 12.60
C GLY A 104 -6.23 9.78 12.67
N SER A 105 -7.56 9.83 12.55
CA SER A 105 -8.45 8.67 12.69
C SER A 105 -8.18 7.55 11.67
N LYS A 106 -7.61 7.90 10.51
CA LYS A 106 -7.36 6.94 9.42
C LYS A 106 -6.25 5.93 9.71
N ILE A 107 -5.38 6.24 10.67
CA ILE A 107 -4.27 5.34 11.05
C ILE A 107 -4.82 4.03 11.64
N GLU A 108 -5.90 4.09 12.42
CA GLU A 108 -6.48 2.92 13.07
C GLU A 108 -7.10 1.95 12.06
N ASN A 109 -7.55 2.46 10.92
CA ASN A 109 -8.18 1.69 9.85
C ASN A 109 -7.26 1.51 8.64
N TYR A 110 -5.94 1.56 8.81
CA TYR A 110 -4.98 1.59 7.70
C TYR A 110 -5.16 0.44 6.69
N VAL A 111 -5.56 -0.75 7.14
CA VAL A 111 -5.84 -1.90 6.27
C VAL A 111 -6.97 -1.61 5.28
N GLN A 112 -8.06 -0.99 5.77
CA GLN A 112 -9.19 -0.60 4.92
C GLN A 112 -8.76 0.51 3.95
N GLU A 113 -7.91 1.43 4.40
CA GLU A 113 -7.38 2.50 3.55
C GLU A 113 -6.47 1.94 2.44
N VAL A 114 -5.63 0.94 2.74
CA VAL A 114 -4.82 0.22 1.75
C VAL A 114 -5.72 -0.47 0.74
N ARG A 115 -6.79 -1.14 1.20
CA ARG A 115 -7.77 -1.77 0.32
C ARG A 115 -8.36 -0.77 -0.66
N GLU A 116 -8.94 0.32 -0.14
CA GLU A 116 -9.59 1.34 -0.96
C GLU A 116 -8.63 1.94 -1.98
N MET A 117 -7.37 2.15 -1.59
CA MET A 117 -6.33 2.61 -2.51
C MET A 117 -6.14 1.60 -3.65
N LEU A 118 -5.89 0.33 -3.33
CA LEU A 118 -5.58 -0.71 -4.33
C LEU A 118 -6.77 -1.05 -5.23
N GLU A 119 -8.01 -1.03 -4.72
CA GLU A 119 -9.24 -1.18 -5.51
C GLU A 119 -9.39 -0.10 -6.59
N ASN A 120 -8.94 1.11 -6.29
CA ASN A 120 -9.06 2.27 -7.18
C ASN A 120 -7.76 2.59 -7.93
N PHE A 121 -6.67 1.88 -7.65
CA PHE A 121 -5.41 2.01 -8.36
C PHE A 121 -5.45 1.08 -9.57
N TYR A 122 -5.55 1.63 -10.78
CA TYR A 122 -5.55 0.81 -11.99
C TYR A 122 -5.18 1.64 -13.23
N LEU A 123 -4.83 0.93 -14.29
CA LEU A 123 -4.70 1.46 -15.64
C LEU A 123 -5.99 1.15 -16.41
N PRO A 124 -6.74 2.14 -16.92
CA PRO A 124 -7.86 1.90 -17.82
C PRO A 124 -7.34 1.24 -19.10
N ASP A 125 -7.93 0.10 -19.47
CA ASP A 125 -7.59 -0.69 -20.65
C ASP A 125 -8.16 0.00 -21.89
N TRP A 126 -7.37 0.92 -22.43
CA TRP A 126 -7.72 1.66 -23.65
C TRP A 126 -7.45 0.84 -24.92
N ASP A 127 -6.49 -0.09 -24.88
CA ASP A 127 -6.05 -0.85 -26.06
C ASP A 127 -7.16 -1.79 -26.56
N HIS A 128 -7.97 -2.32 -25.65
CA HIS A 128 -9.09 -3.22 -25.96
C HIS A 128 -10.47 -2.52 -25.97
N GLU A 129 -10.52 -1.19 -26.03
CA GLU A 129 -11.79 -0.46 -26.16
C GLU A 129 -12.27 -0.49 -27.62
N GLU A 130 -13.43 -1.12 -27.84
CA GLU A 130 -13.97 -1.36 -29.19
C GLU A 130 -14.30 -0.08 -29.95
N ASN A 131 -14.73 0.97 -29.24
CA ASN A 131 -15.08 2.23 -29.87
C ASN A 131 -13.85 3.13 -30.00
N LEU A 132 -13.39 3.36 -31.24
CA LEU A 132 -12.20 4.17 -31.54
C LEU A 132 -12.18 5.55 -30.87
N ASN A 133 -13.32 6.25 -30.83
CA ASN A 133 -13.40 7.56 -30.17
C ASN A 133 -13.26 7.45 -28.65
N ARG A 134 -13.82 6.40 -28.03
CA ARG A 134 -13.61 6.11 -26.60
C ARG A 134 -12.15 5.73 -26.36
N GLN A 135 -11.58 4.86 -27.17
CA GLN A 135 -10.18 4.43 -27.09
C GLN A 135 -9.24 5.63 -27.12
N MET A 136 -9.35 6.49 -28.14
CA MET A 136 -8.52 7.70 -28.27
C MET A 136 -8.67 8.63 -27.07
N MET A 137 -9.90 8.78 -26.55
CA MET A 137 -10.16 9.63 -25.40
C MET A 137 -9.56 9.06 -24.11
N ILE A 138 -9.73 7.76 -23.84
CA ILE A 138 -9.13 7.10 -22.67
C ILE A 138 -7.61 7.19 -22.75
N TYR A 139 -7.02 6.86 -23.90
CA TYR A 139 -5.58 6.99 -24.14
C TYR A 139 -5.09 8.40 -23.82
N ALA A 140 -5.76 9.43 -24.36
CA ALA A 140 -5.42 10.83 -24.12
C ALA A 140 -5.51 11.22 -22.64
N LEU A 141 -6.53 10.76 -21.91
CA LEU A 141 -6.71 11.04 -20.48
C LEU A 141 -5.69 10.33 -19.59
N VAL A 142 -5.24 9.14 -19.98
CA VAL A 142 -4.21 8.36 -19.28
C VAL A 142 -2.83 8.98 -19.46
N HIS A 143 -2.46 9.30 -20.71
CA HIS A 143 -1.12 9.76 -21.06
C HIS A 143 -0.94 11.27 -20.89
N ASN A 144 -2.02 12.05 -21.05
CA ASN A 144 -1.99 13.50 -20.94
C ASN A 144 -3.13 14.03 -20.04
N PRO A 145 -3.04 13.83 -18.71
CA PRO A 145 -4.08 14.24 -17.76
C PRO A 145 -4.44 15.73 -17.81
N GLU A 146 -3.59 16.60 -18.36
CA GLU A 146 -3.88 18.01 -18.57
C GLU A 146 -5.08 18.26 -19.48
N PHE A 147 -5.37 17.37 -20.44
CA PHE A 147 -6.56 17.51 -21.29
C PHE A 147 -7.85 17.48 -20.47
N TYR A 148 -7.86 16.75 -19.36
CA TYR A 148 -8.99 16.74 -18.45
C TYR A 148 -9.25 18.11 -17.84
N SER A 149 -8.22 18.92 -17.53
CA SER A 149 -8.40 20.24 -16.91
C SER A 149 -9.05 21.24 -17.87
N LYS A 150 -8.68 21.17 -19.15
CA LYS A 150 -9.18 22.00 -20.26
C LYS A 150 -10.63 21.69 -20.67
N ALA A 151 -11.14 20.53 -20.30
CA ALA A 151 -12.49 20.09 -20.67
C ALA A 151 -13.61 20.84 -19.93
N SER A 152 -14.76 21.01 -20.61
CA SER A 152 -15.98 21.55 -20.01
C SER A 152 -16.53 20.65 -18.89
N ARG A 153 -17.40 21.18 -18.01
CA ARG A 153 -18.00 20.40 -16.91
C ARG A 153 -18.75 19.15 -17.41
N ALA A 154 -19.51 19.29 -18.49
CA ALA A 154 -20.23 18.17 -19.11
C ALA A 154 -19.27 17.12 -19.69
N SER A 155 -18.22 17.56 -20.38
CA SER A 155 -17.20 16.66 -20.94
C SER A 155 -16.45 15.92 -19.83
N LYS A 156 -16.08 16.62 -18.74
CA LYS A 156 -15.50 16.01 -17.54
C LYS A 156 -16.40 14.89 -17.01
N GLN A 157 -17.71 15.12 -16.87
CA GLN A 157 -18.64 14.09 -16.42
C GLN A 157 -18.68 12.87 -17.37
N ARG A 158 -18.71 13.10 -18.68
CA ARG A 158 -18.66 12.03 -19.69
C ARG A 158 -17.35 11.24 -19.62
N TYR A 159 -16.21 11.92 -19.49
CA TYR A 159 -14.90 11.30 -19.36
C TYR A 159 -14.78 10.45 -18.10
N ARG A 160 -15.33 10.94 -16.98
CA ARG A 160 -15.41 10.15 -15.74
C ARG A 160 -16.18 8.85 -15.95
N LYS A 161 -17.33 8.92 -16.62
CA LYS A 161 -18.15 7.75 -16.93
C LYS A 161 -17.39 6.78 -17.82
N MET A 162 -16.74 7.28 -18.87
CA MET A 162 -15.94 6.47 -19.80
C MET A 162 -14.81 5.72 -19.10
N ILE A 163 -14.02 6.39 -18.26
CA ILE A 163 -12.95 5.74 -17.48
C ILE A 163 -13.50 4.72 -16.48
N TYR A 164 -14.64 5.02 -15.84
CA TYR A 164 -15.26 4.11 -14.89
C TYR A 164 -15.78 2.83 -15.55
N GLU A 165 -16.35 2.94 -16.75
CA GLU A 165 -16.87 1.83 -17.56
C GLU A 165 -15.77 1.04 -18.28
N ALA A 166 -14.62 1.67 -18.56
CA ALA A 166 -13.51 1.01 -19.20
C ALA A 166 -13.07 -0.22 -18.39
N LYS A 167 -12.68 -1.28 -19.11
CA LYS A 167 -12.05 -2.43 -18.48
C LYS A 167 -10.81 -1.96 -17.73
N LYS A 168 -10.56 -2.55 -16.56
CA LYS A 168 -9.51 -2.10 -15.65
C LYS A 168 -8.37 -3.09 -15.68
N SER A 169 -7.19 -2.66 -16.12
CA SER A 169 -5.96 -3.41 -15.90
C SER A 169 -5.48 -3.17 -14.46
N ASN A 170 -5.77 -4.14 -13.59
CA ASN A 170 -5.43 -4.13 -12.17
C ASN A 170 -4.30 -5.11 -11.80
N ARG A 171 -3.48 -5.53 -12.78
CA ARG A 171 -2.34 -6.45 -12.59
C ARG A 171 -1.45 -6.04 -11.42
N VAL A 172 -0.95 -4.81 -11.43
CA VAL A 172 -0.07 -4.30 -10.36
C VAL A 172 -0.80 -4.33 -9.02
N SER A 173 -2.04 -3.84 -8.95
CA SER A 173 -2.80 -3.76 -7.71
C SER A 173 -3.07 -5.12 -7.08
N LYS A 174 -3.31 -6.16 -7.89
CA LYS A 174 -3.43 -7.55 -7.42
C LYS A 174 -2.13 -8.04 -6.78
N ILE A 175 -0.99 -7.79 -7.43
CA ILE A 175 0.34 -8.18 -6.93
C ILE A 175 0.62 -7.45 -5.60
N LEU A 176 0.39 -6.15 -5.54
CA LEU A 176 0.57 -5.36 -4.32
C LEU A 176 -0.33 -5.82 -3.18
N ALA A 177 -1.60 -6.16 -3.48
CA ALA A 177 -2.53 -6.69 -2.47
C ALA A 177 -2.06 -8.04 -1.93
N LYS A 178 -1.61 -8.95 -2.81
CA LYS A 178 -1.05 -10.24 -2.41
C LYS A 178 0.16 -10.05 -1.51
N GLU A 179 1.07 -9.16 -1.88
CA GLU A 179 2.29 -8.91 -1.09
C GLU A 179 1.98 -8.24 0.26
N PHE A 180 1.02 -7.32 0.29
CA PHE A 180 0.55 -6.72 1.54
C PHE A 180 0.02 -7.78 2.51
N VAL A 181 -0.78 -8.75 2.02
CA VAL A 181 -1.29 -9.87 2.83
C VAL A 181 -0.15 -10.75 3.32
N ASN A 182 0.80 -11.10 2.45
CA ASN A 182 1.94 -11.95 2.80
C ASN A 182 2.80 -11.34 3.90
N GLN A 183 3.03 -10.03 3.86
CA GLN A 183 3.85 -9.34 4.83
C GLN A 183 3.07 -8.85 6.07
N PHE A 184 1.74 -9.00 6.08
CA PHE A 184 0.89 -8.36 7.08
C PHE A 184 1.31 -8.71 8.52
N ASP A 185 1.48 -10.01 8.83
CA ASP A 185 1.79 -10.45 10.19
C ASP A 185 3.15 -9.91 10.69
N ILE A 186 4.11 -9.77 9.77
CA ILE A 186 5.44 -9.21 10.06
C ILE A 186 5.34 -7.70 10.32
N LEU A 187 4.59 -6.99 9.48
CA LEU A 187 4.37 -5.54 9.61
C LEU A 187 3.62 -5.22 10.91
N GLU A 188 2.52 -5.93 11.16
CA GLU A 188 1.70 -5.76 12.37
C GLU A 188 2.48 -6.14 13.62
N GLY A 189 3.21 -7.26 13.61
CA GLY A 189 4.06 -7.64 14.74
C GLY A 189 5.17 -6.62 15.02
N THR A 190 5.74 -6.01 13.98
CA THR A 190 6.74 -4.94 14.12
C THR A 190 6.11 -3.68 14.70
N LEU A 191 4.93 -3.28 14.20
CA LEU A 191 4.19 -2.15 14.71
C LEU A 191 3.85 -2.32 16.19
N GLN A 192 3.33 -3.48 16.58
CA GLN A 192 2.99 -3.80 17.97
C GLN A 192 4.22 -3.76 18.88
N LYS A 193 5.36 -4.32 18.44
CA LYS A 193 6.63 -4.22 19.19
C LYS A 193 7.06 -2.77 19.38
N MET A 194 6.92 -1.93 18.36
CA MET A 194 7.21 -0.50 18.46
C MET A 194 6.25 0.18 19.45
N MET A 195 4.96 -0.10 19.36
CA MET A 195 3.95 0.47 20.27
C MET A 195 4.22 0.14 21.72
N GLN A 196 4.51 -1.13 22.02
CA GLN A 196 4.86 -1.59 23.36
C GLN A 196 6.12 -0.88 23.86
N ARG A 197 7.18 -0.84 23.04
CA ARG A 197 8.46 -0.21 23.39
C ARG A 197 8.30 1.26 23.80
N TYR A 198 7.40 2.00 23.17
CA TYR A 198 7.21 3.43 23.45
C TYR A 198 5.99 3.73 24.31
N HIS A 199 5.30 2.71 24.85
CA HIS A 199 4.04 2.85 25.59
C HIS A 199 3.00 3.68 24.79
N ALA A 200 2.99 3.51 23.46
CA ALA A 200 2.23 4.34 22.54
C ALA A 200 0.71 4.05 22.56
N ARG A 201 0.26 3.15 23.44
CA ARG A 201 -1.12 2.91 23.90
C ARG A 201 -1.06 2.25 25.29
N ASN A 202 -2.06 2.50 26.14
CA ASN A 202 -2.35 1.62 27.28
C ASN A 202 -2.90 0.31 26.69
N VAL A 203 -2.02 -0.63 26.37
CA VAL A 203 -2.44 -1.99 26.06
C VAL A 203 -2.62 -2.68 27.41
N GLU A 204 -3.85 -2.97 27.80
CA GLU A 204 -4.08 -4.01 28.81
C GLU A 204 -3.56 -5.32 28.23
N VAL A 205 -2.37 -5.73 28.66
CA VAL A 205 -1.83 -7.05 28.36
C VAL A 205 -2.44 -7.99 29.40
N LYS A 206 -3.46 -8.76 29.03
CA LYS A 206 -3.79 -9.97 29.81
C LYS A 206 -2.66 -10.97 29.60
N GLU A 207 -2.03 -11.39 30.70
CA GLU A 207 -0.97 -12.39 30.68
C GLU A 207 -1.46 -13.68 30.00
N ILE A 208 -0.63 -14.24 29.11
CA ILE A 208 -0.87 -15.54 28.50
C ILE A 208 0.04 -16.54 29.22
N GLU A 209 -0.57 -17.47 29.96
CA GLU A 209 0.11 -18.59 30.61
C GLU A 209 0.90 -19.42 29.59
N ARG A 210 2.14 -19.76 29.97
CA ARG A 210 3.04 -20.61 29.20
C ARG A 210 3.11 -21.97 29.87
N ASP A 211 2.25 -22.90 29.48
CA ASP A 211 2.49 -24.30 29.78
C ASP A 211 3.58 -24.85 28.86
N LYS A 212 4.61 -25.41 29.51
CA LYS A 212 5.79 -26.03 28.93
C LYS A 212 5.59 -27.55 28.90
N GLU A 213 5.83 -28.16 27.76
CA GLU A 213 6.47 -29.49 27.72
C GLU A 213 7.62 -29.46 26.69
N PRO A 214 8.74 -30.15 26.97
CA PRO A 214 9.88 -30.20 26.08
C PRO A 214 9.68 -31.32 25.05
N VAL A 215 9.73 -30.99 23.76
CA VAL A 215 9.72 -32.02 22.70
C VAL A 215 10.97 -31.86 21.83
N GLU A 216 11.65 -32.99 21.68
CA GLU A 216 12.90 -33.25 20.99
C GLU A 216 12.97 -32.68 19.57
N TYR A 217 14.16 -32.17 19.22
CA TYR A 217 14.47 -31.61 17.91
C TYR A 217 14.68 -32.73 16.88
N SER A 218 13.85 -32.75 15.84
CA SER A 218 14.16 -33.36 14.54
C SER A 218 13.93 -32.33 13.42
N GLN A 219 14.70 -32.46 12.34
CA GLN A 219 15.02 -31.42 11.34
C GLN A 219 13.88 -31.01 10.38
N GLU A 220 12.63 -30.90 10.83
CA GLU A 220 11.51 -30.45 9.98
C GLU A 220 11.07 -29.02 10.30
N LEU A 221 10.75 -28.28 9.23
CA LEU A 221 10.27 -26.90 9.26
C LEU A 221 9.00 -26.79 10.13
N ILE A 222 9.12 -26.22 11.32
CA ILE A 222 7.99 -26.02 12.22
C ILE A 222 7.15 -24.82 11.75
N PHE A 223 5.98 -25.09 11.17
CA PHE A 223 4.87 -24.14 11.10
C PHE A 223 4.20 -24.04 12.48
N ARG A 224 4.14 -22.84 13.06
CA ARG A 224 3.39 -22.58 14.29
C ARG A 224 2.53 -21.33 14.13
N VAL A 225 1.24 -21.52 13.79
CA VAL A 225 0.24 -20.45 13.79
C VAL A 225 -0.23 -20.25 15.23
N LYS A 226 0.19 -19.15 15.87
CA LYS A 226 -0.42 -18.70 17.12
C LYS A 226 -1.68 -17.88 16.81
N LYS A 227 -2.82 -18.35 17.33
CA LYS A 227 -4.10 -17.68 17.30
C LYS A 227 -4.05 -16.49 18.28
N TYR A 228 -3.98 -15.26 17.76
CA TYR A 228 -4.14 -14.05 18.55
C TYR A 228 -5.56 -13.53 18.39
N ARG A 229 -6.33 -13.55 19.48
CA ARG A 229 -7.62 -12.86 19.62
C ARG A 229 -7.36 -11.58 20.42
N GLU A 230 -7.98 -10.48 19.98
CA GLU A 230 -7.94 -9.12 20.55
C GLU A 230 -6.75 -8.23 20.15
N ILE A 231 -6.68 -7.88 18.85
CA ILE A 231 -7.08 -6.59 18.20
C ILE A 231 -7.27 -6.93 16.69
N GLY A 232 -7.89 -8.09 16.46
CA GLY A 232 -7.53 -9.00 15.37
C GLY A 232 -8.27 -8.80 14.06
N LYS A 233 -7.51 -8.58 12.98
CA LYS A 233 -7.81 -9.20 11.70
C LYS A 233 -6.67 -10.15 11.37
N SER A 234 -6.95 -11.44 11.31
CA SER A 234 -6.01 -12.46 10.84
C SER A 234 -5.65 -12.21 9.37
N THR A 235 -4.50 -12.71 8.91
CA THR A 235 -4.11 -12.73 7.49
C THR A 235 -5.25 -13.19 6.57
N ARG A 236 -6.05 -14.17 7.04
CA ARG A 236 -7.24 -14.70 6.36
C ARG A 236 -8.39 -13.70 6.27
N GLU A 237 -8.69 -12.99 7.35
CA GLU A 237 -9.72 -11.94 7.36
C GLU A 237 -9.29 -10.73 6.52
N ILE A 238 -7.99 -10.45 6.42
CA ILE A 238 -7.46 -9.36 5.58
C ILE A 238 -7.48 -9.75 4.12
N ALA A 239 -7.08 -10.97 3.77
CA ALA A 239 -7.25 -11.51 2.42
C ALA A 239 -8.73 -11.48 1.97
N SER A 240 -9.65 -11.84 2.88
CA SER A 240 -11.09 -11.72 2.65
C SER A 240 -11.56 -10.27 2.52
N THR A 241 -11.07 -9.36 3.38
CA THR A 241 -11.43 -7.94 3.35
C THR A 241 -10.94 -7.28 2.07
N LEU A 242 -9.70 -7.55 1.66
CA LEU A 242 -9.08 -7.09 0.41
C LEU A 242 -9.71 -7.72 -0.84
N GLY A 243 -10.60 -8.70 -0.65
CA GLY A 243 -11.32 -9.38 -1.72
C GLY A 243 -10.40 -9.75 -2.86
N ILE A 244 -9.28 -10.45 -2.55
CA ILE A 244 -8.19 -10.73 -3.49
C ILE A 244 -8.79 -10.97 -4.87
N LEU A 245 -8.57 -9.98 -5.73
CA LEU A 245 -9.18 -9.79 -7.04
C LEU A 245 -8.78 -10.90 -8.02
N VAL A 246 -9.18 -12.17 -7.85
CA VAL A 246 -9.22 -13.19 -8.90
C VAL A 246 -10.25 -14.24 -8.51
N GLU A 247 -10.92 -14.82 -9.50
CA GLU A 247 -11.82 -15.99 -9.49
C GLU A 247 -11.37 -17.22 -8.69
N ASN A 248 -10.22 -17.22 -8.01
CA ASN A 248 -9.63 -18.42 -7.41
C ASN A 248 -9.03 -18.14 -6.03
N VAL A 249 -9.87 -17.89 -5.03
CA VAL A 249 -9.47 -18.03 -3.61
C VAL A 249 -9.02 -19.47 -3.32
N GLU A 250 -9.54 -20.45 -4.07
CA GLU A 250 -9.15 -21.86 -3.96
C GLU A 250 -7.73 -22.14 -4.46
N GLU A 251 -7.22 -21.45 -5.49
CA GLU A 251 -5.88 -21.72 -6.04
C GLU A 251 -4.75 -21.23 -5.09
N ILE A 252 -5.01 -20.18 -4.30
CA ILE A 252 -4.11 -19.76 -3.21
C ILE A 252 -4.12 -20.77 -2.05
N LEU A 253 -5.24 -21.45 -1.83
CA LEU A 253 -5.37 -22.51 -0.82
C LEU A 253 -4.81 -23.85 -1.34
N GLU A 254 -4.93 -24.15 -2.63
CA GLU A 254 -4.36 -25.33 -3.28
C GLU A 254 -2.83 -25.24 -3.37
N LEU A 255 -2.25 -24.06 -3.63
CA LEU A 255 -0.79 -23.89 -3.58
C LEU A 255 -0.21 -24.11 -2.16
N LYS A 256 -1.04 -24.03 -1.11
CA LYS A 256 -0.67 -24.46 0.25
C LYS A 256 -0.81 -25.97 0.47
N ASN A 257 -1.72 -26.64 -0.25
CA ASN A 257 -1.98 -28.07 -0.11
C ASN A 257 -1.18 -28.94 -1.10
N ARG A 258 -0.70 -28.40 -2.21
CA ARG A 258 0.12 -29.13 -3.22
C ARG A 258 1.57 -29.37 -2.81
N ASN A 259 2.01 -28.85 -1.66
CA ASN A 259 3.29 -29.23 -1.05
C ASN A 259 3.16 -30.40 -0.05
N PHE A 260 2.09 -31.19 -0.15
CA PHE A 260 1.88 -32.40 0.68
C PHE A 260 1.67 -33.69 -0.11
N ASP A 261 1.75 -33.68 -1.44
CA ASP A 261 1.75 -34.90 -2.25
C ASP A 261 2.84 -34.82 -3.34
N ASN A 262 4.10 -34.96 -2.91
CA ASN A 262 5.23 -35.57 -3.62
C ASN A 262 6.49 -35.52 -2.74
#